data_AF-A0AAV8W6I2-F1
#
_entry.id   AF-A0AAV8W6I2-F1
#
_cell.length_a   1.000
_cell.length_b   1.000
_cell.length_c   1.000
_cell.angle_alpha   90.00
_cell.angle_beta   90.00
_cell.angle_gamma   90.00
#
_symmetry.space_group_name_H-M   'P 1'
#
loop_
_entity.id
_entity.type
_entity.pdbx_description
1 polymer ?
#
loop_
_entity_poly.entity_id
_entity_poly.type
_entity_poly.pdbx_seq_one_letter_code
_entity_poly.pdbx_strand_id
1 'polypeptide(L)'
;MQHLAPSRSGCSKEKPAPAQPVPRATPAAPQPTSAKSKGQQKRPRPQVTPDQPGSDDERAKTRRTGEADETASTSKEATKVAPQVPSEAPHTEPSKIPPVVLRKQENWSHVSRLLKEKMANYTKAKMIGEGSIAITPATAADYRLITKVLEADKQEYHTYYLQEDRNLRAVIRGIPTGVAEEEIKADLVEQGFTVLSVHRMTSRRDKRTMPLVLVQVPTSQSNLLQVQRCCALVVRVEKQRQATVATQCHRCQKFGHGQSRCTAQHKCVKCGADHETGRCVKPREEPARCANCTGPHPASYRGCPKYPKPAKKTAGAKKPATTAGTQAQPPKPSAAAGPR
;
A
#
# COMPACT_ATOMS: atom_id res chain seq x y z
N MET A 1 -36.83 -71.07 -6.05
CA MET A 1 -37.89 -71.76 -5.30
C MET A 1 -37.36 -72.10 -3.92
N GLN A 2 -38.24 -71.99 -2.92
CA GLN A 2 -38.06 -72.23 -1.47
C GLN A 2 -37.71 -71.01 -0.61
N HIS A 3 -38.70 -70.70 0.24
CA HIS A 3 -38.79 -69.70 1.30
C HIS A 3 -37.97 -70.12 2.54
N LEU A 4 -37.63 -69.17 3.43
CA LEU A 4 -38.21 -69.07 4.80
C LEU A 4 -37.44 -68.09 5.72
N ALA A 5 -38.22 -67.12 6.23
CA ALA A 5 -38.25 -66.47 7.57
C ALA A 5 -36.99 -65.84 8.25
N PRO A 6 -37.16 -64.63 8.84
CA PRO A 6 -36.19 -63.99 9.74
C PRO A 6 -36.50 -64.23 11.23
N SER A 7 -35.46 -64.39 12.06
CA SER A 7 -35.52 -64.52 13.52
C SER A 7 -35.40 -63.17 14.25
N ARG A 8 -36.20 -63.01 15.31
CA ARG A 8 -36.42 -61.80 16.12
C ARG A 8 -35.43 -61.68 17.30
N SER A 9 -35.38 -60.45 17.82
CA SER A 9 -35.28 -60.07 19.25
C SER A 9 -33.89 -59.83 19.88
N GLY A 10 -33.73 -58.61 20.44
CA GLY A 10 -32.70 -58.29 21.42
C GLY A 10 -32.41 -56.79 21.59
N CYS A 11 -33.41 -55.99 22.00
CA CYS A 11 -33.25 -54.57 22.30
C CYS A 11 -32.86 -54.40 23.79
N SER A 12 -31.62 -54.02 24.07
CA SER A 12 -31.17 -53.62 25.42
C SER A 12 -31.25 -52.11 25.57
N LYS A 13 -32.11 -51.68 26.49
CA LYS A 13 -32.28 -50.30 26.95
C LYS A 13 -31.11 -49.92 27.86
N GLU A 14 -30.35 -48.87 27.51
CA GLU A 14 -29.49 -48.17 28.46
C GLU A 14 -30.16 -46.89 28.96
N LYS A 15 -30.13 -46.71 30.28
CA LYS A 15 -30.74 -45.61 31.05
C LYS A 15 -29.88 -44.34 30.96
N PRO A 16 -30.49 -43.14 31.01
CA PRO A 16 -29.75 -41.88 31.06
C PRO A 16 -29.18 -41.59 32.46
N ALA A 17 -27.96 -41.04 32.50
CA ALA A 17 -27.25 -40.61 33.70
C ALA A 17 -27.81 -39.28 34.29
N PRO A 18 -27.71 -39.06 35.61
CA PRO A 18 -28.39 -37.97 36.31
C PRO A 18 -27.70 -36.60 36.18
N ALA A 19 -28.53 -35.55 36.10
CA ALA A 19 -28.15 -34.14 36.08
C ALA A 19 -27.61 -33.66 37.44
N GLN A 20 -26.55 -32.84 37.42
CA GLN A 20 -26.00 -32.18 38.60
C GLN A 20 -26.60 -30.77 38.81
N PRO A 21 -26.70 -30.29 40.07
CA PRO A 21 -27.55 -29.16 40.44
C PRO A 21 -26.88 -27.79 40.27
N VAL A 22 -27.70 -26.82 39.85
CA VAL A 22 -27.42 -25.38 39.84
C VAL A 22 -27.59 -24.76 41.23
N PRO A 23 -26.71 -23.86 41.70
CA PRO A 23 -26.98 -23.06 42.88
C PRO A 23 -27.75 -21.77 42.56
N ARG A 24 -28.75 -21.52 43.40
CA ARG A 24 -29.79 -20.48 43.37
C ARG A 24 -29.32 -19.17 44.03
N ALA A 25 -29.77 -18.05 43.49
CA ALA A 25 -29.58 -16.69 44.02
C ALA A 25 -30.64 -16.32 45.08
N THR A 26 -30.27 -15.46 46.05
CA THR A 26 -31.17 -14.71 46.96
C THR A 26 -30.47 -13.42 47.49
N PRO A 27 -31.14 -12.41 48.09
CA PRO A 27 -31.10 -11.00 47.62
C PRO A 27 -30.72 -9.89 48.66
N ALA A 28 -30.45 -8.66 48.16
CA ALA A 28 -30.60 -7.27 48.71
C ALA A 28 -29.95 -6.89 50.08
N ALA A 29 -29.46 -5.69 50.46
CA ALA A 29 -29.44 -4.25 50.06
C ALA A 29 -28.31 -3.53 50.90
N PRO A 30 -28.26 -2.19 51.15
CA PRO A 30 -28.29 -0.95 50.35
C PRO A 30 -26.96 -0.11 50.42
N GLN A 31 -26.96 1.09 49.83
CA GLN A 31 -25.84 2.03 49.60
C GLN A 31 -25.26 2.78 50.83
N PRO A 32 -24.18 3.57 50.65
CA PRO A 32 -24.32 5.01 50.90
C PRO A 32 -23.74 5.95 49.81
N THR A 33 -24.06 7.23 49.99
CA THR A 33 -24.23 8.34 49.05
C THR A 33 -23.05 9.31 48.90
N SER A 34 -23.05 10.09 47.80
CA SER A 34 -22.51 11.48 47.60
C SER A 34 -20.98 11.64 47.43
N ALA A 35 -20.41 12.44 46.50
CA ALA A 35 -20.82 13.76 46.00
C ALA A 35 -20.17 14.20 44.65
N LYS A 36 -20.91 15.05 43.91
CA LYS A 36 -20.54 16.21 43.05
C LYS A 36 -19.47 16.05 41.94
N SER A 37 -19.66 16.26 40.62
CA SER A 37 -20.44 17.16 39.74
C SER A 37 -19.51 18.09 38.92
N LYS A 38 -19.58 17.98 37.59
CA LYS A 38 -19.36 18.98 36.50
C LYS A 38 -19.10 18.16 35.23
N GLY A 39 -19.96 18.06 34.21
CA GLY A 39 -20.86 19.05 33.63
C GLY A 39 -20.29 19.43 32.26
N GLN A 40 -20.68 18.74 31.18
CA GLN A 40 -20.71 19.31 29.83
C GLN A 40 -21.49 18.42 28.86
N GLN A 41 -22.65 18.94 28.46
CA GLN A 41 -23.56 18.38 27.48
C GLN A 41 -22.92 18.41 26.08
N LYS A 42 -22.99 17.30 25.33
CA LYS A 42 -22.81 17.30 23.88
C LYS A 42 -24.08 16.76 23.23
N ARG A 43 -24.72 17.63 22.43
CA ARG A 43 -25.86 17.35 21.55
C ARG A 43 -25.58 16.15 20.61
N PRO A 44 -26.61 15.38 20.22
CA PRO A 44 -26.47 14.27 19.30
C PRO A 44 -26.29 14.75 17.85
N ARG A 45 -25.51 13.99 17.09
CA ARG A 45 -25.22 14.18 15.66
C ARG A 45 -26.28 13.41 14.85
N PRO A 46 -26.90 14.00 13.80
CA PRO A 46 -27.91 13.29 13.01
C PRO A 46 -27.32 12.14 12.18
N GLN A 47 -28.18 11.15 11.96
CA GLN A 47 -27.97 9.92 11.19
C GLN A 47 -27.75 10.22 9.71
N VAL A 48 -26.98 9.35 9.05
CA VAL A 48 -26.71 9.38 7.60
C VAL A 48 -27.53 8.25 6.98
N THR A 49 -28.48 8.58 6.11
CA THR A 49 -29.13 7.61 5.20
C THR A 49 -28.38 7.56 3.85
N PRO A 50 -28.44 6.42 3.14
CA PRO A 50 -27.75 6.25 1.86
C PRO A 50 -28.70 6.53 0.69
N ASP A 51 -28.26 7.31 -0.30
CA ASP A 51 -28.97 7.45 -1.57
C ASP A 51 -28.14 6.97 -2.75
N GLN A 52 -28.83 6.21 -3.60
CA GLN A 52 -28.41 5.63 -4.87
C GLN A 52 -28.61 6.62 -6.03
N PRO A 53 -28.05 6.35 -7.23
CA PRO A 53 -27.96 7.35 -8.29
C PRO A 53 -29.22 7.40 -9.16
N GLY A 54 -29.70 8.61 -9.43
CA GLY A 54 -30.71 8.90 -10.44
C GLY A 54 -30.07 9.11 -11.81
N SER A 55 -30.50 8.28 -12.76
CA SER A 55 -30.41 8.46 -14.21
C SER A 55 -31.41 9.53 -14.66
N ASP A 56 -31.02 10.42 -15.57
CA ASP A 56 -31.93 10.98 -16.55
C ASP A 56 -31.18 11.29 -17.85
N ASP A 57 -31.78 10.81 -18.93
CA ASP A 57 -31.44 10.96 -20.33
C ASP A 57 -32.18 12.19 -20.90
N GLU A 58 -31.96 12.48 -22.19
CA GLU A 58 -32.80 13.29 -23.08
C GLU A 58 -32.36 14.74 -23.46
N ARG A 59 -31.51 14.78 -24.50
CA ARG A 59 -31.80 15.24 -25.89
C ARG A 59 -32.30 16.67 -26.22
N ALA A 60 -31.47 17.29 -27.08
CA ALA A 60 -31.74 18.15 -28.25
C ALA A 60 -32.10 19.66 -28.11
N LYS A 61 -31.25 20.52 -28.71
CA LYS A 61 -31.54 21.13 -30.04
C LYS A 61 -30.35 21.88 -30.65
N THR A 62 -30.38 21.87 -31.98
CA THR A 62 -29.57 22.44 -33.06
C THR A 62 -29.35 23.97 -33.07
N ARG A 63 -28.20 24.44 -33.61
CA ARG A 63 -28.15 25.35 -34.79
C ARG A 63 -26.72 25.61 -35.32
N ARG A 64 -26.59 25.54 -36.67
CA ARG A 64 -25.51 26.06 -37.55
C ARG A 64 -25.60 27.61 -37.59
N THR A 65 -24.59 28.43 -37.91
CA THR A 65 -23.77 28.71 -39.14
C THR A 65 -22.79 29.86 -38.76
N GLY A 66 -21.64 30.18 -39.36
CA GLY A 66 -20.93 29.80 -40.60
C GLY A 66 -19.58 30.58 -40.71
N GLU A 67 -18.82 30.28 -41.79
CA GLU A 67 -17.74 30.99 -42.54
C GLU A 67 -16.64 31.80 -41.80
N ALA A 68 -15.32 31.59 -41.96
CA ALA A 68 -14.39 31.53 -43.13
C ALA A 68 -13.80 32.91 -43.52
N ASP A 69 -12.46 33.05 -43.44
CA ASP A 69 -11.48 33.72 -44.36
C ASP A 69 -10.13 33.83 -43.58
N GLU A 70 -9.08 33.06 -43.88
CA GLU A 70 -8.04 33.23 -44.92
C GLU A 70 -7.18 34.51 -44.79
N THR A 71 -5.86 34.34 -44.58
CA THR A 71 -4.78 34.91 -45.43
C THR A 71 -3.40 34.53 -44.91
N ALA A 72 -2.56 34.15 -45.85
CA ALA A 72 -1.18 33.74 -45.70
C ALA A 72 -0.20 34.92 -45.79
N SER A 73 1.00 34.78 -45.22
CA SER A 73 2.22 35.26 -45.90
C SER A 73 3.50 34.62 -45.38
N THR A 74 4.39 34.45 -46.35
CA THR A 74 5.63 33.67 -46.36
C THR A 74 6.81 34.47 -45.83
N SER A 75 7.84 33.81 -45.30
CA SER A 75 9.24 34.19 -45.50
C SER A 75 10.16 33.00 -45.22
N LYS A 76 10.98 32.69 -46.23
CA LYS A 76 12.04 31.68 -46.24
C LYS A 76 13.27 32.24 -45.51
N GLU A 77 13.94 31.42 -44.71
CA GLU A 77 15.40 31.55 -44.59
C GLU A 77 16.02 30.16 -44.38
N ALA A 78 16.95 29.83 -45.26
CA ALA A 78 17.73 28.61 -45.23
C ALA A 78 18.95 28.82 -44.34
N THR A 79 19.22 27.88 -43.43
CA THR A 79 20.57 27.75 -42.84
C THR A 79 20.93 26.27 -42.73
N LYS A 80 22.06 25.97 -43.36
CA LYS A 80 22.77 24.69 -43.45
C LYS A 80 23.53 24.42 -42.15
N VAL A 81 23.25 23.33 -41.45
CA VAL A 81 24.18 22.74 -40.45
C VAL A 81 24.10 21.20 -40.51
N ALA A 82 25.28 20.60 -40.34
CA ALA A 82 25.72 19.23 -40.62
C ALA A 82 24.97 18.07 -39.91
N PRO A 83 25.16 16.81 -40.38
CA PRO A 83 24.45 15.64 -39.86
C PRO A 83 24.88 15.30 -38.43
N GLN A 84 23.93 15.26 -37.50
CA GLN A 84 24.15 14.76 -36.15
C GLN A 84 24.04 13.24 -36.13
N VAL A 85 25.11 12.61 -35.68
CA VAL A 85 25.21 11.19 -35.36
C VAL A 85 24.18 10.83 -34.27
N PRO A 86 23.48 9.68 -34.34
CA PRO A 86 22.51 9.30 -33.30
C PRO A 86 23.22 9.08 -31.95
N SER A 87 22.91 9.95 -30.99
CA SER A 87 23.33 9.83 -29.59
C SER A 87 22.79 8.55 -28.97
N GLU A 88 23.69 7.84 -28.30
CA GLU A 88 23.50 6.61 -27.54
C GLU A 88 22.19 6.56 -26.72
N ALA A 89 21.61 5.37 -26.71
CA ALA A 89 20.47 4.99 -25.88
C ALA A 89 20.76 5.26 -24.40
N PRO A 90 19.74 5.64 -23.59
CA PRO A 90 19.94 5.92 -22.18
C PRO A 90 20.44 4.67 -21.45
N HIS A 91 21.56 4.82 -20.73
CA HIS A 91 22.04 3.80 -19.80
C HIS A 91 20.93 3.49 -18.78
N THR A 92 20.31 2.33 -18.95
CA THR A 92 19.26 1.87 -18.04
C THR A 92 19.97 1.24 -16.85
N GLU A 93 20.06 1.95 -15.72
CA GLU A 93 20.48 1.31 -14.48
C GLU A 93 19.60 0.07 -14.22
N PRO A 94 20.17 -1.08 -13.83
CA PRO A 94 19.40 -2.31 -13.66
C PRO A 94 18.33 -2.11 -12.59
N SER A 95 17.07 -2.03 -13.04
CA SER A 95 15.93 -1.80 -12.15
C SER A 95 15.83 -2.94 -11.13
N LYS A 96 15.81 -2.59 -9.84
CA LYS A 96 15.71 -3.58 -8.76
C LYS A 96 14.30 -4.14 -8.75
N ILE A 97 14.13 -5.39 -9.16
CA ILE A 97 12.83 -6.05 -9.19
C ILE A 97 12.38 -6.39 -7.75
N PRO A 98 11.17 -6.00 -7.35
CA PRO A 98 10.64 -6.29 -6.04
C PRO A 98 10.42 -7.78 -5.81
N PRO A 99 10.57 -8.27 -4.57
CA PRO A 99 10.29 -9.66 -4.25
C PRO A 99 8.78 -9.96 -4.26
N VAL A 100 8.46 -11.21 -4.58
CA VAL A 100 7.15 -11.82 -4.36
C VAL A 100 7.24 -12.66 -3.10
N VAL A 101 6.43 -12.32 -2.10
CA VAL A 101 6.53 -12.92 -0.76
C VAL A 101 5.38 -13.91 -0.55
N LEU A 102 5.70 -15.19 -0.64
CA LEU A 102 4.81 -16.31 -0.33
C LEU A 102 4.58 -16.39 1.18
N ARG A 103 3.31 -16.47 1.61
CA ARG A 103 2.94 -16.41 3.03
C ARG A 103 3.23 -17.69 3.79
N LYS A 104 2.88 -18.84 3.21
CA LYS A 104 2.95 -20.17 3.83
C LYS A 104 4.17 -20.90 3.29
N GLN A 105 5.23 -21.01 4.10
CA GLN A 105 6.45 -21.72 3.71
C GLN A 105 6.22 -23.19 3.38
N GLU A 106 5.20 -23.83 3.96
CA GLU A 106 4.83 -25.22 3.70
C GLU A 106 4.54 -25.48 2.20
N ASN A 107 4.02 -24.47 1.51
CA ASN A 107 3.67 -24.57 0.09
C ASN A 107 4.89 -24.39 -0.83
N TRP A 108 6.08 -24.14 -0.29
CA TRP A 108 7.27 -23.85 -1.08
C TRP A 108 7.65 -24.97 -2.04
N SER A 109 7.61 -26.22 -1.59
CA SER A 109 7.99 -27.36 -2.43
C SER A 109 7.09 -27.46 -3.67
N HIS A 110 5.77 -27.30 -3.49
CA HIS A 110 4.80 -27.26 -4.59
C HIS A 110 5.01 -26.04 -5.50
N VAL A 111 5.12 -24.84 -4.92
CA VAL A 111 5.34 -23.60 -5.67
C VAL A 111 6.64 -23.66 -6.47
N SER A 112 7.74 -24.12 -5.87
CA SER A 112 9.04 -24.21 -6.54
C SER A 112 9.01 -25.16 -7.74
N ARG A 113 8.25 -26.26 -7.65
CA ARG A 113 8.01 -27.18 -8.78
C ARG A 113 7.20 -26.49 -9.88
N LEU A 114 6.11 -25.81 -9.54
CA LEU A 114 5.29 -25.06 -10.51
C LEU A 114 6.06 -23.95 -11.22
N LEU A 115 6.89 -23.20 -10.49
CA LEU A 115 7.72 -22.14 -11.08
C LEU A 115 8.75 -22.71 -12.05
N LYS A 116 9.35 -23.86 -11.75
CA LYS A 116 10.25 -24.57 -12.66
C LYS A 116 9.52 -25.07 -13.91
N GLU A 117 8.35 -25.68 -13.74
CA GLU A 117 7.53 -26.20 -14.85
C GLU A 117 7.11 -25.09 -15.83
N LYS A 118 6.79 -23.90 -15.29
CA LYS A 118 6.43 -22.72 -16.10
C LYS A 118 7.64 -21.89 -16.54
N MET A 119 8.86 -22.36 -16.29
CA MET A 119 10.11 -21.68 -16.67
C MET A 119 10.24 -20.25 -16.13
N ALA A 120 9.72 -20.00 -14.92
CA ALA A 120 9.80 -18.70 -14.27
C ALA A 120 11.12 -18.56 -13.50
N ASN A 121 11.99 -17.65 -13.93
CA ASN A 121 13.33 -17.52 -13.35
C ASN A 121 13.34 -16.60 -12.12
N TYR A 122 14.06 -17.01 -11.09
CA TYR A 122 14.29 -16.20 -9.89
C TYR A 122 15.75 -16.29 -9.45
N THR A 123 16.30 -15.18 -8.97
CA THR A 123 17.71 -15.08 -8.55
C THR A 123 17.94 -15.70 -7.17
N LYS A 124 16.97 -15.54 -6.26
CA LYS A 124 17.04 -16.06 -4.90
C LYS A 124 15.65 -16.29 -4.34
N ALA A 125 15.51 -17.31 -3.52
CA ALA A 125 14.37 -17.52 -2.65
C ALA A 125 14.90 -17.66 -1.22
N LYS A 126 14.45 -16.78 -0.32
CA LYS A 126 14.93 -16.74 1.06
C LYS A 126 13.77 -16.76 2.04
N MET A 127 13.85 -17.60 3.06
CA MET A 127 12.96 -17.56 4.20
C MET A 127 13.11 -16.21 4.94
N ILE A 128 12.00 -15.54 5.15
CA ILE A 128 11.89 -14.32 5.94
C ILE A 128 11.12 -14.62 7.24
N GLY A 129 11.05 -13.64 8.14
CA GLY A 129 10.31 -13.79 9.39
C GLY A 129 8.84 -14.18 9.16
N GLU A 130 8.23 -14.77 10.19
CA GLU A 130 6.83 -15.25 10.20
C GLU A 130 6.54 -16.41 9.23
N GLY A 131 7.54 -17.24 8.90
CA GLY A 131 7.34 -18.45 8.09
C GLY A 131 6.95 -18.16 6.64
N SER A 132 7.38 -17.01 6.11
CA SER A 132 7.15 -16.59 4.73
C SER A 132 8.43 -16.71 3.90
N ILE A 133 8.31 -16.79 2.57
CA ILE A 133 9.46 -16.89 1.66
C ILE A 133 9.43 -15.73 0.68
N ALA A 134 10.52 -14.98 0.59
CA ALA A 134 10.72 -13.93 -0.38
C ALA A 134 11.43 -14.48 -1.62
N ILE A 135 10.69 -14.57 -2.72
CA ILE A 135 11.17 -14.95 -4.05
C ILE A 135 11.57 -13.67 -4.77
N THR A 136 12.81 -13.57 -5.24
CA THR A 136 13.30 -12.40 -6.00
C THR A 136 13.37 -12.78 -7.47
N PRO A 137 12.43 -12.29 -8.31
CA PRO A 137 12.43 -12.60 -9.74
C PRO A 137 13.70 -12.08 -10.44
N ALA A 138 14.09 -12.72 -11.54
CA ALA A 138 15.26 -12.30 -12.31
C ALA A 138 14.96 -11.12 -13.25
N THR A 139 13.78 -11.11 -13.87
CA THR A 139 13.31 -10.04 -14.76
C THR A 139 11.90 -9.54 -14.40
N ALA A 140 11.48 -8.42 -15.00
CA ALA A 140 10.09 -7.95 -14.91
C ALA A 140 9.09 -8.95 -15.54
N ALA A 141 9.51 -9.68 -16.57
CA ALA A 141 8.71 -10.75 -17.17
C ALA A 141 8.53 -11.92 -16.20
N ASP A 142 9.60 -12.34 -15.52
CA ASP A 142 9.53 -13.39 -14.50
C ASP A 142 8.65 -12.96 -13.32
N TYR A 143 8.71 -11.70 -12.90
CA TYR A 143 7.80 -11.17 -11.86
C TYR A 143 6.33 -11.36 -12.25
N ARG A 144 5.97 -10.99 -13.48
CA ARG A 144 4.60 -11.13 -14.01
C ARG A 144 4.19 -12.60 -14.12
N LEU A 145 5.13 -13.46 -14.55
CA LEU A 145 4.88 -14.88 -14.67
C LEU A 145 4.69 -15.55 -13.29
N ILE A 146 5.56 -15.27 -12.33
CA ILE A 146 5.46 -15.78 -10.96
C ILE A 146 4.12 -15.36 -10.34
N THR A 147 3.75 -14.08 -10.43
CA THR A 147 2.46 -13.60 -9.90
C THR A 147 1.28 -14.30 -10.55
N LYS A 148 1.28 -14.47 -11.88
CA LYS A 148 0.24 -15.22 -12.60
C LYS A 148 0.15 -16.70 -12.18
N VAL A 149 1.29 -17.37 -11.99
CA VAL A 149 1.33 -18.77 -11.53
C VAL A 149 0.77 -18.89 -10.12
N LEU A 150 1.15 -17.99 -9.21
CA LEU A 150 0.65 -18.01 -7.84
C LEU A 150 -0.85 -17.68 -7.76
N GLU A 151 -1.36 -16.78 -8.60
CA GLU A 151 -2.80 -16.49 -8.69
C GLU A 151 -3.58 -17.69 -9.22
N ALA A 152 -3.09 -18.36 -10.26
CA ALA A 152 -3.73 -19.55 -10.83
C ALA A 152 -3.81 -20.71 -9.81
N ASP A 153 -2.75 -20.89 -9.02
CA ASP A 153 -2.68 -21.90 -7.96
C ASP A 153 -3.33 -21.44 -6.63
N LYS A 154 -3.96 -20.24 -6.62
CA LYS A 154 -4.63 -19.63 -5.45
C LYS A 154 -3.76 -19.53 -4.20
N GLN A 155 -2.46 -19.26 -4.38
CA GLN A 155 -1.52 -19.10 -3.29
C GLN A 155 -1.65 -17.73 -2.62
N GLU A 156 -1.51 -17.71 -1.30
CA GLU A 156 -1.48 -16.48 -0.52
C GLU A 156 -0.08 -15.85 -0.60
N TYR A 157 0.02 -14.68 -1.22
CA TYR A 157 1.25 -13.92 -1.30
C TYR A 157 0.99 -12.42 -1.18
N HIS A 158 2.08 -11.66 -1.09
CA HIS A 158 2.04 -10.23 -1.32
C HIS A 158 3.29 -9.80 -2.07
N THR A 159 3.20 -8.66 -2.76
CA THR A 159 4.31 -8.12 -3.53
C THR A 159 4.21 -6.59 -3.62
N TYR A 160 5.10 -5.99 -4.38
CA TYR A 160 5.24 -4.55 -4.55
C TYR A 160 5.22 -4.20 -6.04
N TYR A 161 4.86 -2.95 -6.36
CA TYR A 161 4.89 -2.45 -7.72
C TYR A 161 6.31 -2.47 -8.30
N LEU A 162 6.41 -2.95 -9.55
CA LEU A 162 7.58 -2.75 -10.41
C LEU A 162 7.87 -1.26 -10.55
N GLN A 163 9.12 -0.90 -10.84
CA GLN A 163 9.52 0.51 -10.95
C GLN A 163 8.79 1.23 -12.09
N GLU A 164 8.59 0.54 -13.22
CA GLU A 164 7.81 1.03 -14.37
C GLU A 164 6.33 1.24 -14.06
N ASP A 165 5.76 0.44 -13.16
CA ASP A 165 4.36 0.56 -12.71
C ASP A 165 4.16 1.62 -11.62
N ARG A 166 5.23 2.29 -11.17
CA ARG A 166 5.11 3.35 -10.15
C ARG A 166 4.70 4.65 -10.81
N ASN A 167 3.83 5.37 -10.11
CA ASN A 167 3.42 6.71 -10.51
C ASN A 167 4.17 7.76 -9.69
N LEU A 168 4.58 8.83 -10.35
CA LEU A 168 4.96 10.06 -9.68
C LEU A 168 3.68 10.75 -9.19
N ARG A 169 3.63 11.00 -7.88
CA ARG A 169 2.56 11.77 -7.24
C ARG A 169 3.11 13.14 -6.89
N ALA A 170 2.58 14.18 -7.52
CA ALA A 170 2.99 15.56 -7.34
C ALA A 170 1.81 16.43 -6.89
N VAL A 171 2.08 17.42 -6.05
CA VAL A 171 1.09 18.41 -5.60
C VAL A 171 1.40 19.73 -6.29
N ILE A 172 0.45 20.21 -7.08
CA ILE A 172 0.47 21.55 -7.67
C ILE A 172 -0.17 22.51 -6.67
N ARG A 173 0.57 23.57 -6.34
CA ARG A 173 0.13 24.65 -5.46
C ARG A 173 -0.21 25.89 -6.26
N GLY A 174 -1.25 26.59 -5.85
CA GLY A 174 -1.61 27.90 -6.41
C GLY A 174 -2.74 27.87 -7.44
N ILE A 175 -3.44 26.74 -7.58
CA ILE A 175 -4.61 26.65 -8.46
C ILE A 175 -5.89 26.96 -7.66
N PRO A 176 -6.62 28.06 -7.93
CA PRO A 176 -7.87 28.41 -7.27
C PRO A 176 -8.91 27.30 -7.33
N THR A 177 -9.83 27.30 -6.37
CA THR A 177 -10.88 26.26 -6.25
C THR A 177 -11.93 26.31 -7.36
N GLY A 178 -12.02 27.41 -8.09
CA GLY A 178 -12.95 27.56 -9.21
C GLY A 178 -12.51 26.86 -10.50
N VAL A 179 -11.22 26.53 -10.65
CA VAL A 179 -10.71 25.81 -11.83
C VAL A 179 -11.09 24.33 -11.71
N ALA A 180 -11.76 23.79 -12.72
CA ALA A 180 -12.19 22.40 -12.74
C ALA A 180 -10.99 21.43 -12.84
N GLU A 181 -11.14 20.20 -12.36
CA GLU A 181 -10.06 19.19 -12.42
C GLU A 181 -9.76 18.78 -13.87
N GLU A 182 -10.79 18.84 -14.72
CA GLU A 182 -10.77 18.55 -16.15
C GLU A 182 -9.93 19.56 -16.93
N GLU A 183 -10.06 20.85 -16.60
CA GLU A 183 -9.25 21.92 -17.22
C GLU A 183 -7.77 21.77 -16.89
N ILE A 184 -7.45 21.44 -15.63
CA ILE A 184 -6.07 21.18 -15.18
C ILE A 184 -5.52 19.96 -15.90
N LYS A 185 -6.33 18.91 -16.05
CA LYS A 185 -5.93 17.71 -16.79
C LYS A 185 -5.67 18.04 -18.27
N ALA A 186 -6.55 18.81 -18.92
CA ALA A 186 -6.42 19.19 -20.32
C ALA A 186 -5.15 20.02 -20.57
N ASP A 187 -4.90 21.04 -19.75
CA ASP A 187 -3.71 21.89 -19.83
C ASP A 187 -2.40 21.08 -19.66
N LEU A 188 -2.37 20.15 -18.69
CA LEU A 188 -1.20 19.28 -18.52
C LEU A 188 -1.02 18.29 -19.70
N VAL A 189 -2.10 17.82 -20.29
CA VAL A 189 -2.03 16.96 -21.49
C VAL A 189 -1.53 17.75 -22.70
N GLU A 190 -1.96 18.99 -22.88
CA GLU A 190 -1.47 19.90 -23.92
C GLU A 190 0.02 20.21 -23.75
N GLN A 191 0.50 20.31 -22.51
CA GLN A 191 1.93 20.41 -22.18
C GLN A 191 2.72 19.10 -22.40
N GLY A 192 2.07 18.03 -22.87
CA GLY A 192 2.71 16.75 -23.22
C GLY A 192 2.80 15.72 -22.09
N PHE A 193 2.08 15.92 -20.98
CA PHE A 193 2.05 14.95 -19.88
C PHE A 193 0.97 13.87 -20.08
N THR A 194 1.28 12.65 -19.67
CA THR A 194 0.31 11.55 -19.63
C THR A 194 -0.29 11.52 -18.24
N VAL A 195 -1.40 12.24 -18.06
CA VAL A 195 -2.03 12.40 -16.76
C VAL A 195 -2.94 11.22 -16.43
N LEU A 196 -2.57 10.46 -15.39
CA LEU A 196 -3.33 9.30 -14.92
C LEU A 196 -4.51 9.71 -14.03
N SER A 197 -4.30 10.70 -13.18
CA SER A 197 -5.32 11.19 -12.25
C SER A 197 -4.99 12.60 -11.78
N VAL A 198 -6.02 13.45 -11.71
CA VAL A 198 -6.02 14.76 -11.06
C VAL A 198 -7.04 14.69 -9.93
N HIS A 199 -6.73 15.25 -8.77
CA HIS A 199 -7.65 15.32 -7.64
C HIS A 199 -7.39 16.54 -6.77
N ARG A 200 -8.41 17.37 -6.55
CA ARG A 200 -8.32 18.54 -5.67
C ARG A 200 -8.34 18.10 -4.21
N MET A 201 -7.34 18.55 -3.46
CA MET A 201 -7.20 18.19 -2.06
C MET A 201 -8.20 18.97 -1.19
N THR A 202 -8.76 18.30 -0.18
CA THR A 202 -9.65 18.92 0.82
C THR A 202 -9.00 19.01 2.19
N SER A 203 -9.31 20.07 2.94
CA SER A 203 -8.86 20.22 4.32
C SER A 203 -9.42 19.11 5.19
N ARG A 204 -8.56 18.49 6.00
CA ARG A 204 -8.99 17.44 6.93
C ARG A 204 -9.87 17.95 8.07
N ARG A 205 -9.73 19.23 8.45
CA ARG A 205 -10.49 19.85 9.55
C ARG A 205 -11.90 20.21 9.10
N ASP A 206 -11.99 21.00 8.04
CA ASP A 206 -13.24 21.68 7.67
C ASP A 206 -13.85 21.16 6.36
N LYS A 207 -13.22 20.17 5.73
CA LYS A 207 -13.65 19.54 4.45
C LYS A 207 -13.72 20.49 3.24
N ARG A 208 -13.32 21.74 3.40
CA ARG A 208 -13.22 22.72 2.31
C ARG A 208 -12.13 22.35 1.31
N THR A 209 -12.36 22.63 0.04
CA THR A 209 -11.37 22.47 -1.03
C THR A 209 -10.20 23.44 -0.82
N MET A 210 -9.00 22.98 -1.15
CA MET A 210 -7.77 23.76 -1.04
C MET A 210 -7.26 24.15 -2.44
N PRO A 211 -6.43 25.20 -2.53
CA PRO A 211 -5.71 25.54 -3.76
C PRO A 211 -4.51 24.60 -3.99
N LEU A 212 -4.72 23.30 -3.77
CA LEU A 212 -3.76 22.22 -3.84
C LEU A 212 -4.37 21.09 -4.65
N VAL A 213 -3.68 20.68 -5.70
CA VAL A 213 -4.15 19.66 -6.63
C VAL A 213 -3.13 18.54 -6.68
N LEU A 214 -3.56 17.33 -6.38
CA LEU A 214 -2.75 16.12 -6.50
C LEU A 214 -2.83 15.61 -7.93
N VAL A 215 -1.68 15.45 -8.58
CA VAL A 215 -1.56 14.91 -9.93
C VAL A 215 -0.73 13.62 -9.88
N GLN A 216 -1.16 12.63 -10.66
CA GLN A 216 -0.45 11.38 -10.88
C GLN A 216 -0.04 11.25 -12.35
N VAL A 217 1.24 11.02 -12.58
CA VAL A 217 1.82 10.74 -13.91
C VAL A 217 2.75 9.52 -13.81
N PRO A 218 3.10 8.85 -14.92
CA PRO A 218 4.15 7.84 -14.94
C PRO A 218 5.47 8.37 -14.33
N THR A 219 6.24 7.51 -13.64
CA THR A 219 7.51 7.95 -13.00
C THR A 219 8.54 8.49 -14.00
N SER A 220 8.45 8.10 -15.28
CA SER A 220 9.29 8.65 -16.37
C SER A 220 9.11 10.16 -16.57
N GLN A 221 7.92 10.70 -16.30
CA GLN A 221 7.59 12.13 -16.48
C GLN A 221 7.97 12.98 -15.26
N SER A 222 9.24 12.87 -14.84
CA SER A 222 9.76 13.62 -13.68
C SER A 222 9.87 15.14 -13.91
N ASN A 223 9.87 15.57 -15.16
CA ASN A 223 9.80 16.96 -15.61
C ASN A 223 8.52 17.69 -15.14
N LEU A 224 7.47 16.96 -14.71
CA LEU A 224 6.28 17.57 -14.09
C LEU A 224 6.65 18.47 -12.90
N LEU A 225 7.72 18.14 -12.17
CA LEU A 225 8.17 18.90 -11.00
C LEU A 225 8.78 20.26 -11.37
N GLN A 226 9.08 20.50 -12.64
CA GLN A 226 9.66 21.74 -13.15
C GLN A 226 8.60 22.66 -13.75
N VAL A 227 7.33 22.21 -13.86
CA VAL A 227 6.22 23.02 -14.36
C VAL A 227 6.04 24.26 -13.48
N GLN A 228 6.07 25.42 -14.10
CA GLN A 228 5.88 26.72 -13.43
C GLN A 228 4.54 27.37 -13.76
N ARG A 229 3.86 26.91 -14.83
CA ARG A 229 2.60 27.45 -15.29
C ARG A 229 1.59 26.33 -15.55
N CYS A 230 0.35 26.51 -15.11
CA CYS A 230 -0.74 25.60 -15.38
C CYS A 230 -2.06 26.38 -15.42
N CYS A 231 -2.87 26.18 -16.45
CA CYS A 231 -4.10 26.95 -16.71
C CYS A 231 -3.83 28.48 -16.69
N ALA A 232 -2.77 28.92 -17.35
CA ALA A 232 -2.26 30.31 -17.36
C ALA A 232 -1.84 30.91 -16.01
N LEU A 233 -1.91 30.15 -14.91
CA LEU A 233 -1.53 30.57 -13.57
C LEU A 233 -0.09 30.18 -13.25
N VAL A 234 0.62 31.02 -12.49
CA VAL A 234 1.94 30.66 -11.94
C VAL A 234 1.73 29.70 -10.77
N VAL A 235 2.36 28.52 -10.85
CA VAL A 235 2.19 27.43 -9.89
C VAL A 235 3.53 26.94 -9.36
N ARG A 236 3.49 26.23 -8.23
CA ARG A 236 4.64 25.51 -7.69
C ARG A 236 4.30 24.03 -7.58
N VAL A 237 5.10 23.18 -8.20
CA VAL A 237 4.92 21.73 -8.16
C VAL A 237 5.90 21.11 -7.17
N GLU A 238 5.39 20.27 -6.27
CA GLU A 238 6.19 19.56 -5.27
C GLU A 238 5.91 18.07 -5.31
N LYS A 239 6.90 17.23 -5.02
CA LYS A 239 6.63 15.81 -4.77
C LYS A 239 5.69 15.67 -3.58
N GLN A 240 4.69 14.80 -3.69
CA GLN A 240 3.82 14.51 -2.56
C GLN A 240 4.66 13.97 -1.39
N ARG A 241 4.50 14.58 -0.21
CA ARG A 241 5.18 14.14 1.00
C ARG A 241 4.77 12.70 1.33
N GLN A 242 5.76 11.81 1.39
CA GLN A 242 5.54 10.43 1.81
C GLN A 242 5.16 10.41 3.29
N ALA A 243 4.20 9.55 3.64
CA ALA A 243 3.85 9.33 5.03
C ALA A 243 5.05 8.71 5.75
N THR A 244 5.37 9.21 6.95
CA THR A 244 6.38 8.63 7.85
C THR A 244 5.91 7.33 8.51
N VAL A 245 4.66 6.97 8.27
CA VAL A 245 3.94 5.85 8.86
C VAL A 245 4.10 4.64 7.96
N ALA A 246 4.44 3.49 8.55
CA ALA A 246 4.46 2.24 7.82
C ALA A 246 3.08 1.94 7.22
N THR A 247 3.05 1.61 5.93
CA THR A 247 1.83 1.19 5.24
C THR A 247 1.25 -0.04 5.91
N GLN A 248 -0.03 -0.02 6.24
CA GLN A 248 -0.77 -1.17 6.73
C GLN A 248 -1.65 -1.74 5.61
N CYS A 249 -1.59 -3.05 5.41
CA CYS A 249 -2.42 -3.72 4.44
C CYS A 249 -3.84 -3.90 4.99
N HIS A 250 -4.83 -3.25 4.39
CA HIS A 250 -6.24 -3.37 4.82
C HIS A 250 -6.85 -4.75 4.57
N ARG A 251 -6.18 -5.61 3.77
CA ARG A 251 -6.56 -7.01 3.57
C ARG A 251 -6.09 -7.87 4.73
N CYS A 252 -4.78 -8.02 4.92
CA CYS A 252 -4.24 -8.95 5.93
C CYS A 252 -3.78 -8.31 7.25
N GLN A 253 -3.94 -6.99 7.41
CA GLN A 253 -3.53 -6.17 8.57
C GLN A 253 -2.04 -6.08 8.88
N LYS A 254 -1.19 -6.84 8.18
CA LYS A 254 0.27 -6.76 8.30
C LYS A 254 0.83 -5.45 7.72
N PHE A 255 2.02 -5.08 8.16
CA PHE A 255 2.68 -3.84 7.77
C PHE A 255 3.61 -4.01 6.56
N GLY A 256 4.00 -2.90 5.94
CA GLY A 256 5.01 -2.81 4.89
C GLY A 256 4.47 -2.85 3.46
N HIS A 257 3.21 -3.24 3.24
CA HIS A 257 2.61 -3.34 1.90
C HIS A 257 1.13 -2.93 1.91
N GLY A 258 0.59 -2.60 0.74
CA GLY A 258 -0.82 -2.24 0.56
C GLY A 258 -1.69 -3.45 0.17
N GLN A 259 -3.01 -3.27 0.23
CA GLN A 259 -3.99 -4.29 -0.15
C GLN A 259 -3.96 -4.64 -1.65
N SER A 260 -3.63 -3.69 -2.52
CA SER A 260 -3.71 -3.85 -3.98
C SER A 260 -2.83 -4.98 -4.53
N ARG A 261 -1.70 -5.28 -3.87
CA ARG A 261 -0.77 -6.35 -4.26
C ARG A 261 -0.68 -7.44 -3.18
N CYS A 262 -1.79 -7.71 -2.50
CA CYS A 262 -1.90 -8.75 -1.48
C CYS A 262 -3.05 -9.69 -1.82
N THR A 263 -2.79 -11.00 -1.86
CA THR A 263 -3.79 -12.05 -2.11
C THR A 263 -4.18 -12.82 -0.85
N ALA A 264 -3.53 -12.53 0.29
CA ALA A 264 -3.77 -13.22 1.55
C ALA A 264 -5.22 -13.11 2.07
N GLN A 265 -5.62 -14.02 2.96
CA GLN A 265 -6.94 -13.97 3.57
C GLN A 265 -7.21 -12.63 4.25
N HIS A 266 -8.44 -12.10 4.11
CA HIS A 266 -8.83 -10.88 4.80
C HIS A 266 -8.84 -11.09 6.30
N LYS A 267 -8.37 -10.08 7.04
CA LYS A 267 -8.43 -10.01 8.50
C LYS A 267 -9.09 -8.72 8.93
N CYS A 268 -10.00 -8.83 9.88
CA CYS A 268 -10.73 -7.70 10.42
C CYS A 268 -9.85 -6.81 11.30
N VAL A 269 -9.89 -5.50 11.10
CA VAL A 269 -9.19 -4.52 11.95
C VAL A 269 -9.71 -4.57 13.40
N LYS A 270 -11.01 -4.85 13.59
CA LYS A 270 -11.70 -4.77 14.89
C LYS A 270 -11.54 -6.03 15.74
N CYS A 271 -11.60 -7.22 15.14
CA CYS A 271 -11.63 -8.49 15.87
C CYS A 271 -10.55 -9.50 15.43
N GLY A 272 -9.80 -9.22 14.37
CA GLY A 272 -8.75 -10.11 13.85
C GLY A 272 -9.25 -11.37 13.14
N ALA A 273 -10.56 -11.60 13.07
CA ALA A 273 -11.18 -12.74 12.38
C ALA A 273 -11.09 -12.61 10.85
N ASP A 274 -11.32 -13.73 10.16
CA ASP A 274 -11.10 -13.88 8.72
C ASP A 274 -12.26 -13.34 7.87
N HIS A 275 -12.52 -12.04 7.97
CA HIS A 275 -13.48 -11.32 7.14
C HIS A 275 -13.05 -9.87 6.88
N GLU A 276 -13.72 -9.24 5.93
CA GLU A 276 -13.62 -7.79 5.69
C GLU A 276 -14.17 -6.99 6.87
N THR A 277 -13.50 -5.89 7.22
CA THR A 277 -13.91 -5.05 8.35
C THR A 277 -15.32 -4.47 8.19
N GLY A 278 -15.77 -4.24 6.95
CA GLY A 278 -17.13 -3.79 6.64
C GLY A 278 -18.22 -4.84 6.93
N ARG A 279 -17.88 -6.13 6.90
CA ARG A 279 -18.79 -7.25 7.19
C ARG A 279 -18.70 -7.73 8.65
N CYS A 280 -18.04 -6.95 9.50
CA CYS A 280 -17.81 -7.33 10.89
C CYS A 280 -19.07 -7.10 11.72
N VAL A 281 -19.64 -8.19 12.25
CA VAL A 281 -20.81 -8.18 13.15
C VAL A 281 -20.47 -7.87 14.61
N LYS A 282 -19.18 -7.67 14.92
CA LYS A 282 -18.75 -7.43 16.31
C LYS A 282 -19.36 -6.10 16.81
N PRO A 283 -20.08 -6.11 17.95
CA PRO A 283 -20.58 -4.89 18.56
C PRO A 283 -19.45 -3.97 19.02
N ARG A 284 -19.77 -2.70 19.27
CA ARG A 284 -18.78 -1.67 19.59
C ARG A 284 -18.24 -1.82 21.01
N GLU A 285 -19.06 -2.37 21.89
CA GLU A 285 -18.84 -2.56 23.32
C GLU A 285 -17.86 -3.70 23.58
N GLU A 286 -17.80 -4.68 22.69
CA GLU A 286 -16.86 -5.80 22.81
C GLU A 286 -15.41 -5.36 22.55
N PRO A 287 -14.45 -5.88 23.34
CA PRO A 287 -13.05 -5.53 23.19
C PRO A 287 -12.55 -5.84 21.78
N ALA A 288 -11.68 -4.98 21.26
CA ALA A 288 -11.02 -5.24 20.00
C ALA A 288 -9.94 -6.32 20.18
N ARG A 289 -9.68 -7.09 19.14
CA ARG A 289 -8.60 -8.08 19.13
C ARG A 289 -7.70 -7.81 17.92
N CYS A 290 -6.41 -7.60 18.19
CA CYS A 290 -5.44 -7.23 17.18
C CYS A 290 -5.08 -8.43 16.29
N ALA A 291 -5.19 -8.29 14.98
CA ALA A 291 -4.81 -9.33 14.02
C ALA A 291 -3.31 -9.68 14.04
N ASN A 292 -2.45 -8.77 14.51
CA ASN A 292 -1.00 -8.92 14.47
C ASN A 292 -0.38 -9.45 15.78
N CYS A 293 -0.92 -9.04 16.93
CA CYS A 293 -0.37 -9.38 18.25
C CYS A 293 -1.40 -9.96 19.23
N THR A 294 -2.63 -10.20 18.77
CA THR A 294 -3.76 -10.74 19.53
C THR A 294 -4.15 -9.98 20.81
N GLY A 295 -3.60 -8.79 21.05
CA GLY A 295 -3.91 -7.95 22.22
C GLY A 295 -5.24 -7.20 22.13
N PRO A 296 -5.69 -6.58 23.24
CA PRO A 296 -7.01 -5.94 23.38
C PRO A 296 -7.07 -4.54 22.73
N HIS A 297 -6.76 -4.45 21.43
CA HIS A 297 -6.78 -3.22 20.65
C HIS A 297 -7.03 -3.54 19.17
N PRO A 298 -7.56 -2.59 18.36
CA PRO A 298 -7.72 -2.80 16.92
C PRO A 298 -6.37 -2.89 16.24
N ALA A 299 -6.26 -3.63 15.13
CA ALA A 299 -5.01 -3.79 14.40
C ALA A 299 -4.38 -2.48 13.90
N SER A 300 -5.17 -1.41 13.79
CA SER A 300 -4.74 -0.06 13.42
C SER A 300 -4.10 0.73 14.57
N TYR A 301 -4.05 0.18 15.79
CA TYR A 301 -3.49 0.86 16.96
C TYR A 301 -1.96 1.00 16.81
N ARG A 302 -1.47 2.24 16.85
CA ARG A 302 -0.05 2.58 16.67
C ARG A 302 0.85 2.18 17.84
N GLY A 303 0.27 1.94 19.02
CA GLY A 303 0.98 1.44 20.19
C GLY A 303 1.12 -0.09 20.21
N CYS A 304 0.72 -0.80 19.15
CA CYS A 304 0.87 -2.26 19.06
C CYS A 304 2.36 -2.66 19.14
N PRO A 305 2.73 -3.70 19.91
CA PRO A 305 4.13 -4.14 20.02
C PRO A 305 4.71 -4.65 18.69
N LYS A 306 3.85 -5.11 17.76
CA LYS A 306 4.22 -5.51 16.40
C LYS A 306 4.26 -4.35 15.41
N TYR A 307 3.92 -3.13 15.84
CA TYR A 307 3.95 -1.97 14.96
C TYR A 307 5.40 -1.63 14.57
N PRO A 308 5.71 -1.39 13.29
CA PRO A 308 7.07 -1.12 12.85
C PRO A 308 7.58 0.18 13.50
N LYS A 309 8.68 0.07 14.24
CA LYS A 309 9.38 1.25 14.75
C LYS A 309 10.05 1.96 13.57
N PRO A 310 10.00 3.30 13.48
CA PRO A 310 10.75 4.02 12.48
C PRO A 310 12.23 3.66 12.64
N ALA A 311 12.87 3.19 11.57
CA ALA A 311 14.30 2.97 11.58
C ALA A 311 14.97 4.31 11.93
N LYS A 312 15.73 4.35 13.04
CA LYS A 312 16.60 5.49 13.31
C LYS A 312 17.55 5.55 12.11
N LYS A 313 17.43 6.60 11.29
CA LYS A 313 18.47 6.91 10.31
C LYS A 313 19.72 7.19 11.15
N THR A 314 20.60 6.22 11.29
CA THR A 314 21.95 6.48 11.81
C THR A 314 22.56 7.49 10.85
N ALA A 315 22.70 8.72 11.31
CA ALA A 315 23.42 9.75 10.59
C ALA A 315 24.83 9.21 10.31
N GLY A 316 25.20 9.13 9.03
CA GLY A 316 26.57 8.94 8.56
C GLY A 316 27.36 7.81 9.21
N ALA A 317 27.25 6.59 8.68
CA ALA A 317 28.46 5.79 8.56
C ALA A 317 29.36 6.53 7.56
N LYS A 318 30.25 7.39 8.08
CA LYS A 318 31.38 7.90 7.31
C LYS A 318 32.06 6.67 6.72
N LYS A 319 32.16 6.61 5.39
CA LYS A 319 33.07 5.66 4.72
C LYS A 319 34.42 5.78 5.45
N PRO A 320 35.05 4.69 5.90
CA PRO A 320 36.40 4.79 6.42
C PRO A 320 37.25 5.40 5.30
N ALA A 321 37.84 6.56 5.60
CA ALA A 321 38.78 7.20 4.73
C ALA A 321 39.97 6.25 4.58
N THR A 322 40.29 5.89 3.35
CA THR A 322 41.53 5.24 2.97
C THR A 322 42.68 6.18 3.34
N THR A 323 43.30 5.97 4.52
CA THR A 323 44.56 6.62 4.86
C THR A 323 45.69 5.86 4.18
N ALA A 324 46.16 6.41 3.06
CA ALA A 324 47.42 6.05 2.46
C ALA A 324 48.58 6.56 3.36
N GLY A 325 49.55 5.68 3.62
CA GLY A 325 50.95 6.02 3.87
C GLY A 325 51.30 6.70 5.19
N THR A 326 51.45 5.93 6.27
CA THR A 326 52.37 6.30 7.36
C THR A 326 53.76 5.75 7.02
N GLN A 327 54.69 6.67 6.80
CA GLN A 327 56.12 6.42 6.67
C GLN A 327 56.65 5.81 7.97
N ALA A 328 57.38 4.70 7.84
CA ALA A 328 58.09 4.06 8.95
C ALA A 328 59.31 4.91 9.33
N GLN A 329 59.41 5.30 10.60
CA GLN A 329 60.66 5.80 11.18
C GLN A 329 61.53 4.63 11.64
N PRO A 330 62.87 4.68 11.45
CA PRO A 330 63.78 3.63 11.89
C PRO A 330 64.02 3.68 13.41
N PRO A 331 64.33 2.54 14.06
CA PRO A 331 64.54 2.47 15.50
C PRO A 331 65.90 3.08 15.92
N LYS A 332 65.89 3.83 17.02
CA LYS A 332 67.11 4.28 17.72
C LYS A 332 67.82 3.08 18.39
N PRO A 333 69.16 2.99 18.35
CA PRO A 333 69.91 1.97 19.07
C PRO A 333 70.00 2.27 20.57
N SER A 334 69.72 1.24 21.38
CA SER A 334 69.85 1.26 22.84
C SER A 334 71.30 1.01 23.22
N ALA A 335 71.89 1.94 23.98
CA ALA A 335 73.15 1.73 24.68
C ALA A 335 72.91 0.84 25.91
N ALA A 336 73.65 -0.25 26.02
CA ALA A 336 73.86 -0.97 27.27
C ALA A 336 75.32 -1.43 27.33
N ALA A 337 75.92 -1.11 28.47
CA ALA A 337 77.33 -1.16 28.78
C ALA A 337 77.93 -2.58 28.70
N GLY A 338 79.16 -2.64 28.19
CA GLY A 338 80.08 -3.76 28.40
C GLY A 338 80.86 -3.63 29.72
N PRO A 339 81.54 -4.69 30.15
CA PRO A 339 81.74 -5.00 31.57
C PRO A 339 83.13 -4.65 32.12
N ARG A 340 83.19 -4.76 33.47
CA ARG A 340 84.32 -4.73 34.43
C ARG A 340 84.66 -3.38 35.03
#